data_AF-A0AAW4KW56-F1
#
_entry.id   AF-A0AAW4KW56-F1
#
_cell.length_a   1.000
_cell.length_b   1.000
_cell.length_c   1.000
_cell.angle_alpha   90.00
_cell.angle_beta   90.00
_cell.angle_gamma   90.00
#
_symmetry.space_group_name_H-M   'P 1'
#
loop_
_entity.id
_entity.type
_entity.pdbx_description
1 polymer ?
#
loop_
_entity_poly.entity_id
_entity_poly.type
_entity_poly.pdbx_seq_one_letter_code
_entity_poly.pdbx_strand_id
1 'polypeptide(L)'
;MAYLISIVLLVMSLSVATAQAASSFTPFHLDRQKLPYGCGSCHVGFEFRSGGGQEGCLSCHGNPAKRKTGLIRSTADLVDFEKELKKTYHHPILESKNLHSNKEILPEIDHKAPRHSDCVDCHSPHLVSSSNKFAGIKGKKNGNILTDVTTEYQLCYLCHSDSANLPGRFVNKRIEFAVSNPSFHPIEGEGKNLAVVSLIRPYKEKKTTANDVSVLKCGDCHGSDDANSPAGPHSSIYQYILRENYSARDNETESIFAYSLCYKCHNRNSILADESFKFHSMHIKGKKSSMPGNGGTSCHTCHTSHGSTENRYLIRFNTDIVSASSSGMLKFKEKGAGTFRGECFLTCHGVDHNPKSY
;
A
#
# COMPACT_ATOMS: atom_id res chain seq x y z
N MET A 1 -13.42 -39.80 71.50
CA MET A 1 -13.76 -40.78 70.46
C MET A 1 -13.93 -40.02 69.15
N ALA A 2 -13.39 -40.35 67.99
CA ALA A 2 -12.28 -41.20 67.55
C ALA A 2 -12.15 -40.94 66.02
N TYR A 3 -10.92 -40.96 65.49
CA TYR A 3 -10.51 -41.05 64.07
C TYR A 3 -10.73 -39.82 63.15
N LEU A 4 -9.71 -39.11 62.62
CA LEU A 4 -8.61 -39.48 61.68
C LEU A 4 -9.09 -40.14 60.37
N ILE A 5 -8.90 -39.45 59.23
CA ILE A 5 -8.48 -39.90 57.87
C ILE A 5 -8.44 -38.61 57.02
N SER A 6 -7.29 -37.96 56.83
CA SER A 6 -6.27 -38.25 55.79
C SER A 6 -6.73 -37.96 54.36
N ILE A 7 -6.48 -36.75 53.85
CA ILE A 7 -6.03 -36.53 52.46
C ILE A 7 -4.94 -35.45 52.50
N VAL A 8 -3.71 -35.94 52.67
CA VAL A 8 -2.47 -35.29 52.24
C VAL A 8 -2.30 -35.62 50.74
N LEU A 9 -1.64 -34.72 50.00
CA LEU A 9 -1.25 -34.77 48.58
C LEU A 9 -2.25 -34.19 47.57
N LEU A 10 -2.06 -32.90 47.23
CA LEU A 10 -1.57 -32.56 45.89
C LEU A 10 -1.05 -31.11 45.83
N VAL A 11 0.28 -31.00 45.80
CA VAL A 11 1.04 -30.03 45.01
C VAL A 11 0.92 -28.55 45.43
N MET A 12 1.75 -28.20 46.42
CA MET A 12 2.59 -27.01 46.28
C MET A 12 3.42 -27.15 45.00
N SER A 13 2.97 -26.54 43.90
CA SER A 13 3.83 -26.19 42.78
C SER A 13 3.91 -24.68 42.75
N LEU A 14 5.16 -24.23 42.87
CA LEU A 14 5.67 -22.89 42.74
C LEU A 14 4.77 -21.99 41.89
N SER A 15 4.46 -20.82 42.44
CA SER A 15 4.33 -19.59 41.68
C SER A 15 5.61 -19.37 40.87
N VAL A 16 5.72 -20.07 39.75
CA VAL A 16 6.56 -19.67 38.63
C VAL A 16 5.93 -18.36 38.18
N ALA A 17 6.48 -17.27 38.70
CA ALA A 17 6.37 -15.98 38.06
C ALA A 17 6.68 -16.24 36.59
N THR A 18 5.64 -16.18 35.75
CA THR A 18 5.83 -16.00 34.33
C THR A 18 6.45 -14.61 34.20
N ALA A 19 7.77 -14.55 34.34
CA ALA A 19 8.56 -13.68 33.52
C ALA A 19 8.18 -14.10 32.10
N GLN A 20 7.13 -13.48 31.55
CA GLN A 20 7.11 -13.22 30.13
C GLN A 20 8.49 -12.59 29.91
N ALA A 21 9.38 -13.34 29.29
CA ALA A 21 10.52 -12.76 28.64
C ALA A 21 9.91 -11.70 27.73
N ALA A 22 9.91 -10.45 28.19
CA ALA A 22 9.96 -9.32 27.31
C ALA A 22 11.23 -9.60 26.52
N SER A 23 11.07 -10.26 25.37
CA SER A 23 12.10 -10.35 24.36
C SER A 23 12.37 -8.90 24.03
N SER A 24 13.35 -8.33 24.72
CA SER A 24 13.90 -7.01 24.46
C SER A 24 14.52 -7.12 23.08
N PHE A 25 13.69 -6.91 22.06
CA PHE A 25 14.14 -6.89 20.67
C PHE A 25 15.03 -5.68 20.52
N THR A 26 16.33 -5.92 20.44
CA THR A 26 17.30 -4.86 20.19
C THR A 26 17.04 -4.27 18.80
N PRO A 27 16.81 -2.95 18.68
CA PRO A 27 16.72 -2.28 17.39
C PRO A 27 17.92 -2.58 16.51
N PHE A 28 17.72 -2.69 15.19
CA PHE A 28 18.76 -3.19 14.28
C PHE A 28 20.06 -2.40 14.36
N HIS A 29 19.99 -1.07 14.45
CA HIS A 29 21.17 -0.21 14.53
C HIS A 29 21.68 0.02 15.96
N LEU A 30 21.06 -0.58 16.98
CA LEU A 30 21.59 -0.60 18.35
C LEU A 30 22.20 -1.96 18.71
N ASP A 31 22.11 -2.93 17.81
CA ASP A 31 22.68 -4.27 17.98
C ASP A 31 24.19 -4.29 17.73
N ARG A 32 24.98 -4.47 18.80
CA ARG A 32 26.45 -4.57 18.72
C ARG A 32 26.97 -5.81 17.98
N GLN A 33 26.11 -6.81 17.76
CA GLN A 33 26.44 -7.95 16.90
C GLN A 33 26.38 -7.58 15.42
N LYS A 34 25.71 -6.48 15.04
CA LYS A 34 25.70 -5.94 13.67
C LYS A 34 26.63 -4.73 13.54
N LEU A 35 26.63 -3.85 14.54
CA LEU A 35 27.41 -2.60 14.54
C LEU A 35 28.44 -2.61 15.69
N PRO A 36 29.70 -3.00 15.44
CA PRO A 36 30.69 -3.23 16.49
C PRO A 36 31.03 -1.96 17.29
N TYR A 37 30.87 -0.78 16.72
CA TYR A 37 31.12 0.51 17.38
C TYR A 37 29.86 1.14 18.01
N GLY A 38 28.73 0.44 18.00
CA GLY A 38 27.46 0.95 18.53
C GLY A 38 27.08 2.29 17.90
N CYS A 39 26.75 3.29 18.72
CA CYS A 39 26.42 4.65 18.27
C CYS A 39 27.51 5.26 17.38
N GLY A 40 28.78 4.91 17.62
CA GLY A 40 29.92 5.41 16.85
C GLY A 40 29.91 4.96 15.39
N SER A 41 29.21 3.85 15.05
CA SER A 41 29.07 3.40 13.67
C SER A 41 28.29 4.39 12.79
N CYS A 42 27.51 5.29 13.38
CA CYS A 42 26.74 6.32 12.68
C CYS A 42 27.14 7.74 13.09
N HIS A 43 27.44 8.00 14.36
CA HIS A 43 27.68 9.36 14.82
C HIS A 43 29.13 9.85 14.65
N VAL A 44 30.04 9.01 14.15
CA VAL A 44 31.43 9.40 13.84
C VAL A 44 31.62 9.40 12.32
N GLY A 45 31.82 10.58 11.74
CA GLY A 45 32.13 10.73 10.31
C GLY A 45 30.93 10.67 9.37
N PHE A 46 29.71 10.84 9.89
CA PHE A 46 28.49 11.04 9.11
C PHE A 46 27.66 12.19 9.67
N GLU A 47 26.87 12.80 8.81
CA GLU A 47 25.88 13.82 9.16
C GLU A 47 24.51 13.34 8.71
N PHE A 48 23.54 13.31 9.65
CA PHE A 48 22.19 12.80 9.45
C PHE A 48 21.13 13.89 9.58
N ARG A 49 21.52 15.17 9.76
CA ARG A 49 20.59 16.32 9.79
C ARG A 49 19.64 16.38 8.60
N SER A 50 20.10 15.94 7.44
CA SER A 50 19.34 15.91 6.18
C SER A 50 18.70 14.55 5.89
N GLY A 51 18.56 13.68 6.89
CA GLY A 51 17.77 12.44 6.75
C GLY A 51 18.54 11.19 6.33
N GLY A 52 19.81 11.33 6.00
CA GLY A 52 20.76 10.22 5.89
C GLY A 52 21.14 9.81 4.47
N GLY A 53 20.34 10.09 3.45
CA GLY A 53 20.66 10.08 2.01
C GLY A 53 21.81 9.18 1.48
N GLN A 54 22.51 9.69 0.46
CA GLN A 54 23.62 8.97 -0.19
C GLN A 54 24.85 8.79 0.70
N GLU A 55 25.13 9.76 1.56
CA GLU A 55 26.38 9.80 2.32
C GLU A 55 26.29 9.13 3.70
N GLY A 56 25.09 8.91 4.24
CA GLY A 56 24.84 8.26 5.52
C GLY A 56 24.33 6.84 5.36
N CYS A 57 23.07 6.66 5.00
CA CYS A 57 22.41 5.35 4.98
C CYS A 57 22.99 4.43 3.89
N LEU A 58 23.23 4.96 2.69
CA LEU A 58 23.73 4.17 1.55
C LEU A 58 25.20 3.77 1.68
N SER A 59 25.97 4.33 2.61
CA SER A 59 27.33 3.84 2.90
C SER A 59 27.34 2.42 3.49
N CYS A 60 26.19 1.97 3.96
CA CYS A 60 25.98 0.67 4.59
C CYS A 60 24.94 -0.15 3.83
N HIS A 61 23.82 0.46 3.46
CA HIS A 61 22.69 -0.20 2.79
C HIS A 61 22.78 -0.15 1.26
N GLY A 62 23.72 0.59 0.69
CA GLY A 62 23.92 0.70 -0.76
C GLY A 62 24.80 -0.40 -1.36
N ASN A 63 25.46 -0.07 -2.46
CA ASN A 63 26.27 -1.00 -3.24
C ASN A 63 27.33 -1.71 -2.38
N PRO A 64 27.35 -3.05 -2.31
CA PRO A 64 28.30 -3.83 -1.52
C PRO A 64 29.77 -3.46 -1.74
N ALA A 65 30.17 -3.13 -2.97
CA ALA A 65 31.53 -2.75 -3.31
C ALA A 65 31.93 -1.35 -2.80
N LYS A 66 30.96 -0.51 -2.42
CA LYS A 66 31.18 0.85 -1.90
C LYS A 66 30.93 0.96 -0.40
N ARG A 67 30.53 -0.12 0.27
CA ARG A 67 30.21 -0.07 1.70
C ARG A 67 31.45 0.28 2.52
N LYS A 68 31.30 1.19 3.49
CA LYS A 68 32.40 1.54 4.39
C LYS A 68 32.76 0.33 5.27
N THR A 69 34.02 -0.08 5.21
CA THR A 69 34.53 -1.25 5.92
C THR A 69 34.62 -1.00 7.43
N GLY A 70 34.48 -2.06 8.23
CA GLY A 70 34.62 -2.01 9.69
C GLY A 70 33.41 -1.45 10.46
N LEU A 71 32.51 -0.70 9.82
CA LEU A 71 31.32 -0.14 10.49
C LEU A 71 30.21 -1.16 10.75
N ILE A 72 30.19 -2.23 9.96
CA ILE A 72 29.19 -3.31 9.99
C ILE A 72 29.93 -4.65 10.05
N ARG A 73 29.42 -5.60 10.85
CA ARG A 73 29.91 -6.98 10.85
C ARG A 73 29.46 -7.72 9.60
N SER A 74 30.26 -8.67 9.13
CA SER A 74 29.94 -9.56 8.00
C SER A 74 28.72 -10.46 8.23
N THR A 75 28.29 -10.62 9.48
CA THR A 75 27.07 -11.34 9.86
C THR A 75 25.79 -10.54 9.62
N ALA A 76 25.88 -9.25 9.27
CA ALA A 76 24.72 -8.46 8.93
C ALA A 76 24.21 -8.83 7.54
N ASP A 77 22.94 -9.24 7.46
CA ASP A 77 22.26 -9.51 6.21
C ASP A 77 21.82 -8.19 5.55
N LEU A 78 22.51 -7.82 4.46
CA LEU A 78 22.34 -6.55 3.78
C LEU A 78 22.32 -6.73 2.27
N VAL A 79 21.25 -6.27 1.65
CA VAL A 79 21.07 -6.25 0.19
C VAL A 79 21.61 -4.96 -0.44
N ASP A 80 21.89 -4.98 -1.74
CA ASP A 80 22.25 -3.77 -2.50
C ASP A 80 21.00 -2.90 -2.76
N PHE A 81 20.70 -1.97 -1.85
CA PHE A 81 19.56 -1.07 -2.01
C PHE A 81 19.80 0.02 -3.07
N GLU A 82 21.06 0.34 -3.40
CA GLU A 82 21.36 1.37 -4.42
C GLU A 82 20.86 0.93 -5.80
N LYS A 83 20.77 -0.38 -6.07
CA LYS A 83 20.17 -0.92 -7.29
C LYS A 83 18.68 -0.59 -7.39
N GLU A 84 17.94 -0.65 -6.29
CA GLU A 84 16.50 -0.35 -6.27
C GLU A 84 16.25 1.11 -6.61
N LEU A 85 17.06 2.02 -6.05
CA LEU A 85 16.92 3.47 -6.29
C LEU A 85 17.27 3.91 -7.73
N LYS A 86 17.72 2.98 -8.58
CA LYS A 86 18.01 3.23 -10.01
C LYS A 86 16.88 2.79 -10.94
N LYS A 87 15.84 2.14 -10.42
CA LYS A 87 14.66 1.79 -11.23
C LYS A 87 13.92 3.06 -11.64
N THR A 88 13.17 2.99 -12.74
CA THR A 88 12.52 4.15 -13.36
C THR A 88 11.53 4.86 -12.43
N TYR A 89 10.80 4.10 -11.61
CA TYR A 89 9.81 4.65 -10.68
C TYR A 89 10.23 4.35 -9.25
N HIS A 90 10.47 5.39 -8.46
CA HIS A 90 10.97 5.28 -7.10
C HIS A 90 10.56 6.49 -6.27
N HIS A 91 10.59 6.33 -4.95
CA HIS A 91 10.60 7.50 -4.06
C HIS A 91 11.94 8.25 -4.23
N PRO A 92 11.93 9.58 -4.36
CA PRO A 92 13.06 10.37 -4.86
C PRO A 92 14.19 10.58 -3.84
N ILE A 93 14.70 9.51 -3.23
CA ILE A 93 15.73 9.55 -2.18
C ILE A 93 17.07 10.07 -2.72
N LEU A 94 17.42 9.81 -3.98
CA LEU A 94 18.69 10.24 -4.56
C LEU A 94 18.65 11.70 -5.04
N GLU A 95 17.46 12.17 -5.42
CA GLU A 95 17.19 13.49 -5.98
C GLU A 95 16.95 14.55 -4.88
N SER A 96 16.48 14.12 -3.71
CA SER A 96 16.02 14.97 -2.59
C SER A 96 17.12 15.52 -1.67
N LYS A 97 18.33 15.78 -2.20
CA LYS A 97 19.51 16.09 -1.37
C LYS A 97 19.28 17.33 -0.49
N ASN A 98 19.48 17.18 0.82
CA ASN A 98 19.45 18.26 1.81
C ASN A 98 18.10 18.99 1.94
N LEU A 99 16.99 18.35 1.55
CA LEU A 99 15.64 18.91 1.70
C LEU A 99 14.99 18.51 3.03
N HIS A 100 15.27 17.30 3.52
CA HIS A 100 14.72 16.82 4.78
C HIS A 100 15.16 17.67 5.97
N SER A 101 14.22 17.92 6.88
CA SER A 101 14.47 18.61 8.14
C SER A 101 13.73 17.94 9.28
N ASN A 102 14.43 17.66 10.38
CA ASN A 102 13.81 17.11 11.60
C ASN A 102 12.78 18.03 12.28
N LYS A 103 12.60 19.27 11.78
CA LYS A 103 11.62 20.27 12.24
C LYS A 103 10.43 20.42 11.29
N GLU A 104 10.40 19.68 10.20
CA GLU A 104 9.28 19.73 9.27
C GLU A 104 7.96 19.28 9.93
N ILE A 105 6.87 19.78 9.39
CA ILE A 105 5.53 19.46 9.85
C ILE A 105 4.89 18.61 8.76
N LEU A 106 4.54 17.38 9.11
CA LEU A 106 3.85 16.46 8.22
C LEU A 106 2.41 16.18 8.72
N PRO A 107 1.41 16.10 7.82
CA PRO A 107 1.48 16.44 6.40
C PRO A 107 1.86 17.90 6.13
N GLU A 108 2.51 18.15 4.99
CA GLU A 108 3.00 19.49 4.63
C GLU A 108 1.86 20.51 4.66
N ILE A 109 2.15 21.70 5.17
CA ILE A 109 1.19 22.81 5.27
C ILE A 109 1.49 23.95 4.30
N ASP A 110 2.72 24.03 3.79
CA ASP A 110 3.13 24.96 2.73
C ASP A 110 3.06 24.28 1.35
N HIS A 111 2.12 24.73 0.52
CA HIS A 111 1.97 24.26 -0.87
C HIS A 111 3.21 24.49 -1.74
N LYS A 112 4.13 25.39 -1.35
CA LYS A 112 5.38 25.68 -2.07
C LYS A 112 6.56 24.83 -1.61
N ALA A 113 6.43 24.11 -0.50
CA ALA A 113 7.51 23.31 0.03
C ALA A 113 7.90 22.22 -0.99
N PRO A 114 9.20 22.06 -1.30
CA PRO A 114 9.64 21.08 -2.28
C PRO A 114 9.33 19.67 -1.77
N ARG A 115 8.63 18.89 -2.60
CA ARG A 115 8.38 17.48 -2.31
C ARG A 115 9.70 16.72 -2.30
N HIS A 116 9.87 15.90 -1.29
CA HIS A 116 11.07 15.09 -1.12
C HIS A 116 10.74 13.80 -0.35
N SER A 117 11.72 12.91 -0.27
CA SER A 117 11.71 11.77 0.65
C SER A 117 13.14 11.36 0.97
N ASP A 118 13.43 11.04 2.22
CA ASP A 118 14.68 10.46 2.68
C ASP A 118 14.41 9.20 3.54
N CYS A 119 15.47 8.50 3.90
CA CYS A 119 15.45 7.25 4.65
C CYS A 119 14.69 7.39 5.98
N VAL A 120 14.93 8.50 6.69
CA VAL A 120 14.35 8.72 8.02
C VAL A 120 12.88 9.15 8.02
N ASP A 121 12.34 9.55 6.86
CA ASP A 121 10.91 9.85 6.72
C ASP A 121 10.08 8.59 6.93
N CYS A 122 10.65 7.43 6.57
CA CYS A 122 10.01 6.12 6.61
C CYS A 122 10.62 5.16 7.64
N HIS A 123 11.82 5.43 8.17
CA HIS A 123 12.52 4.54 9.09
C HIS A 123 13.16 5.29 10.25
N SER A 124 12.89 4.85 11.49
CA SER A 124 13.66 5.34 12.64
C SER A 124 14.91 4.49 12.85
N PRO A 125 16.14 5.01 12.62
CA PRO A 125 17.36 4.23 12.80
C PRO A 125 17.55 3.77 14.25
N HIS A 126 17.02 4.49 15.23
CA HIS A 126 17.18 4.12 16.64
C HIS A 126 16.19 3.06 17.14
N LEU A 127 15.03 2.96 16.51
CA LEU A 127 13.89 2.21 17.08
C LEU A 127 13.38 1.10 16.15
N VAL A 128 13.75 1.10 14.87
CA VAL A 128 13.31 0.08 13.91
C VAL A 128 13.79 -1.32 14.31
N SER A 129 12.88 -2.27 14.26
CA SER A 129 13.14 -3.68 14.55
C SER A 129 12.33 -4.60 13.62
N SER A 130 12.56 -5.90 13.71
CA SER A 130 11.79 -6.90 12.96
C SER A 130 10.31 -6.93 13.36
N SER A 131 10.02 -6.64 14.64
CA SER A 131 8.66 -6.67 15.19
C SER A 131 7.89 -5.38 14.96
N ASN A 132 8.57 -4.23 14.92
CA ASN A 132 7.94 -2.95 14.65
C ASN A 132 8.81 -2.10 13.71
N LYS A 133 8.38 -2.07 12.44
CA LYS A 133 9.06 -1.31 11.38
C LYS A 133 8.78 0.19 11.45
N PHE A 134 7.72 0.59 12.15
CA PHE A 134 7.27 2.00 12.25
C PHE A 134 7.65 2.65 13.58
N ALA A 135 8.30 1.90 14.48
CA ALA A 135 8.72 2.40 15.79
C ALA A 135 9.55 3.68 15.63
N GLY A 136 9.19 4.73 16.38
CA GLY A 136 9.93 5.99 16.38
C GLY A 136 9.62 6.95 15.24
N ILE A 137 8.73 6.58 14.31
CA ILE A 137 8.26 7.49 13.26
C ILE A 137 7.15 8.37 13.84
N LYS A 138 7.33 9.68 13.72
CA LYS A 138 6.34 10.66 14.13
C LYS A 138 5.19 10.67 13.11
N GLY A 139 3.97 10.52 13.59
CA GLY A 139 2.77 10.63 12.77
C GLY A 139 2.28 12.07 12.63
N LYS A 140 1.05 12.20 12.12
CA LYS A 140 0.39 13.49 11.91
C LYS A 140 0.23 14.25 13.23
N LYS A 141 0.52 15.54 13.21
CA LYS A 141 0.25 16.43 14.34
C LYS A 141 -1.25 16.77 14.39
N ASN A 142 -1.92 16.42 15.49
CA ASN A 142 -3.32 16.78 15.76
C ASN A 142 -3.37 17.79 16.90
N GLY A 143 -3.45 19.09 16.56
CA GLY A 143 -3.30 20.16 17.55
C GLY A 143 -1.89 20.16 18.14
N ASN A 144 -1.76 20.01 19.47
CA ASN A 144 -0.47 19.88 20.14
C ASN A 144 -0.04 18.43 20.39
N ILE A 145 -0.84 17.46 19.95
CA ILE A 145 -0.57 16.04 20.17
C ILE A 145 0.11 15.47 18.92
N LEU A 146 1.29 14.89 19.11
CA LEU A 146 1.93 14.04 18.11
C LEU A 146 1.40 12.62 18.29
N THR A 147 0.85 12.04 17.22
CA THR A 147 0.47 10.62 17.20
C THR A 147 1.62 9.79 16.67
N ASP A 148 1.74 8.54 17.12
CA ASP A 148 2.70 7.60 16.53
C ASP A 148 2.14 6.96 15.26
N VAL A 149 3.04 6.60 14.34
CA VAL A 149 2.70 5.72 13.20
C VAL A 149 2.70 4.27 13.69
N THR A 150 1.54 3.62 13.58
CA THR A 150 1.35 2.22 13.99
C THR A 150 0.93 1.32 12.84
N THR A 151 0.44 1.89 11.74
CA THR A 151 0.06 1.17 10.51
C THR A 151 0.71 1.81 9.28
N GLU A 152 0.85 1.03 8.21
CA GLU A 152 1.54 1.49 6.99
C GLU A 152 0.84 2.69 6.34
N TYR A 153 -0.49 2.69 6.24
CA TYR A 153 -1.20 3.80 5.61
C TYR A 153 -1.02 5.12 6.37
N GLN A 154 -0.82 5.08 7.70
CA GLN A 154 -0.56 6.29 8.51
C GLN A 154 0.75 6.95 8.11
N LEU A 155 1.78 6.15 7.82
CA LEU A 155 3.05 6.63 7.27
C LEU A 155 2.84 7.28 5.91
N CYS A 156 2.20 6.56 4.98
CA CYS A 156 1.96 7.04 3.62
C CYS A 156 1.15 8.35 3.61
N TYR A 157 0.21 8.48 4.53
CA TYR A 157 -0.64 9.67 4.64
C TYR A 157 0.10 10.93 5.07
N LEU A 158 1.30 10.82 5.65
CA LEU A 158 2.14 12.00 5.89
C LEU A 158 2.42 12.77 4.59
N CYS A 159 2.49 12.10 3.44
CA CYS A 159 2.83 12.76 2.16
C CYS A 159 1.75 12.61 1.06
N HIS A 160 0.92 11.56 1.13
CA HIS A 160 -0.05 11.20 0.08
C HIS A 160 -1.52 11.49 0.46
N SER A 161 -1.77 12.13 1.60
CA SER A 161 -3.12 12.51 2.03
C SER A 161 -3.36 14.03 2.02
N ASP A 162 -3.49 14.64 3.19
CA ASP A 162 -3.87 16.02 3.44
C ASP A 162 -2.73 17.04 3.17
N SER A 163 -1.63 16.60 2.52
CA SER A 163 -0.44 17.42 2.26
C SER A 163 -0.78 18.59 1.34
N ALA A 164 -0.47 19.83 1.76
CA ALA A 164 -0.77 21.04 0.98
C ALA A 164 -0.02 21.12 -0.35
N ASN A 165 1.14 20.46 -0.44
CA ASN A 165 1.93 20.32 -1.67
C ASN A 165 1.60 19.02 -2.45
N LEU A 166 0.41 18.44 -2.28
CA LEU A 166 -0.06 17.34 -3.11
C LEU A 166 -0.19 17.81 -4.57
N PRO A 167 0.41 17.13 -5.58
CA PRO A 167 0.31 17.61 -6.94
C PRO A 167 -1.13 17.55 -7.43
N GLY A 168 -1.63 18.60 -8.10
CA GLY A 168 -3.06 18.78 -8.39
C GLY A 168 -3.74 17.66 -9.21
N ARG A 169 -2.97 16.81 -9.90
CA ARG A 169 -3.49 15.61 -10.59
C ARG A 169 -3.79 14.42 -9.66
N PHE A 170 -3.38 14.49 -8.40
CA PHE A 170 -3.57 13.41 -7.43
C PHE A 170 -4.63 13.79 -6.40
N VAL A 171 -5.47 12.81 -6.07
CA VAL A 171 -6.49 12.93 -5.02
C VAL A 171 -5.89 12.52 -3.68
N ASN A 172 -6.31 13.20 -2.61
CA ASN A 172 -6.00 12.83 -1.24
C ASN A 172 -6.40 11.37 -0.95
N LYS A 173 -5.42 10.51 -0.66
CA LYS A 173 -5.65 9.06 -0.50
C LYS A 173 -6.49 8.72 0.72
N ARG A 174 -6.42 9.51 1.78
CA ARG A 174 -7.29 9.36 2.95
C ARG A 174 -8.76 9.54 2.61
N ILE A 175 -9.07 10.45 1.67
CA ILE A 175 -10.45 10.63 1.20
C ILE A 175 -10.89 9.43 0.38
N GLU A 176 -10.04 8.88 -0.49
CA GLU A 176 -10.40 7.72 -1.33
C GLU A 176 -10.60 6.43 -0.51
N PHE A 177 -9.79 6.19 0.51
CA PHE A 177 -9.85 4.98 1.35
C PHE A 177 -10.76 5.08 2.57
N ALA A 178 -11.41 6.23 2.78
CA ALA A 178 -12.28 6.44 3.92
C ALA A 178 -13.33 5.33 4.02
N VAL A 179 -13.41 4.65 5.16
CA VAL A 179 -14.38 3.57 5.39
C VAL A 179 -15.83 4.03 5.33
N SER A 180 -16.08 5.34 5.34
CA SER A 180 -17.40 5.94 5.11
C SER A 180 -17.81 5.94 3.62
N ASN A 181 -16.88 5.80 2.68
CA ASN A 181 -17.17 5.80 1.25
C ASN A 181 -18.08 4.64 0.81
N PRO A 182 -18.88 4.82 -0.25
CA PRO A 182 -19.68 3.74 -0.85
C PRO A 182 -18.86 2.50 -1.22
N SER A 183 -17.62 2.67 -1.70
CA SER A 183 -16.68 1.56 -1.91
C SER A 183 -15.23 1.98 -1.83
N PHE A 184 -14.37 1.05 -1.43
CA PHE A 184 -12.93 1.23 -1.27
C PHE A 184 -12.25 -0.14 -1.23
N HIS A 185 -10.99 -0.20 -1.68
CA HIS A 185 -10.10 -1.29 -1.31
C HIS A 185 -9.76 -1.17 0.18
N PRO A 186 -9.74 -2.28 0.93
CA PRO A 186 -9.76 -2.24 2.38
C PRO A 186 -8.38 -1.93 2.97
N ILE A 187 -7.96 -0.66 2.99
CA ILE A 187 -6.68 -0.22 3.58
C ILE A 187 -6.85 0.22 5.05
N GLU A 188 -7.87 1.06 5.31
CA GLU A 188 -8.14 1.57 6.67
C GLU A 188 -8.99 0.61 7.51
N GLY A 189 -9.68 -0.32 6.86
CA GLY A 189 -10.56 -1.29 7.50
C GLY A 189 -11.21 -2.22 6.49
N GLU A 190 -11.94 -3.21 6.97
CA GLU A 190 -12.58 -4.22 6.12
C GLU A 190 -13.59 -3.62 5.15
N GLY A 191 -13.74 -4.26 4.00
CA GLY A 191 -14.70 -3.86 2.98
C GLY A 191 -16.15 -3.89 3.46
N LYS A 192 -17.00 -3.11 2.77
CA LYS A 192 -18.45 -3.03 3.03
C LYS A 192 -19.28 -4.10 2.30
N ASN A 193 -18.79 -4.59 1.18
CA ASN A 193 -19.56 -5.52 0.36
C ASN A 193 -19.66 -6.88 1.04
N LEU A 194 -20.85 -7.47 0.98
CA LEU A 194 -21.11 -8.79 1.56
C LEU A 194 -20.59 -9.93 0.66
N ALA A 195 -20.36 -9.64 -0.62
CA ALA A 195 -19.79 -10.57 -1.59
C ALA A 195 -19.04 -9.80 -2.69
N VAL A 196 -17.84 -10.27 -3.01
CA VAL A 196 -16.95 -9.87 -4.11
C VAL A 196 -16.56 -11.16 -4.82
N VAL A 197 -17.36 -11.54 -5.81
CA VAL A 197 -17.36 -12.86 -6.46
C VAL A 197 -15.97 -13.30 -6.95
N SER A 198 -15.17 -12.34 -7.42
CA SER A 198 -13.87 -12.64 -8.00
C SER A 198 -12.74 -12.79 -6.97
N LEU A 199 -12.92 -12.58 -5.67
CA LEU A 199 -11.79 -12.71 -4.74
C LEU A 199 -11.24 -14.14 -4.69
N ILE A 200 -9.90 -14.28 -4.81
CA ILE A 200 -9.21 -15.56 -4.60
C ILE A 200 -8.76 -15.69 -3.15
N ARG A 201 -8.65 -16.94 -2.66
CA ARG A 201 -8.04 -17.19 -1.35
C ARG A 201 -6.58 -16.71 -1.33
N PRO A 202 -6.09 -16.13 -0.23
CA PRO A 202 -6.76 -15.98 1.07
C PRO A 202 -7.61 -14.69 1.23
N TYR A 203 -7.78 -13.90 0.17
CA TYR A 203 -8.52 -12.64 0.24
C TYR A 203 -10.02 -12.87 0.41
N LYS A 204 -10.63 -12.12 1.33
CA LYS A 204 -12.06 -12.16 1.63
C LYS A 204 -12.57 -10.77 2.03
N GLU A 205 -13.86 -10.57 1.95
CA GLU A 205 -14.53 -9.33 2.35
C GLU A 205 -14.45 -9.11 3.86
N LYS A 206 -14.47 -10.21 4.62
CA LYS A 206 -14.46 -10.25 6.08
C LYS A 206 -13.49 -11.32 6.59
N LYS A 207 -12.78 -11.00 7.66
CA LYS A 207 -11.89 -11.93 8.35
C LYS A 207 -12.72 -12.86 9.22
N THR A 208 -12.89 -14.09 8.75
CA THR A 208 -13.60 -15.15 9.49
C THR A 208 -12.64 -16.14 10.15
N THR A 209 -11.45 -16.30 9.58
CA THR A 209 -10.38 -17.15 10.10
C THR A 209 -9.07 -16.37 10.21
N ALA A 210 -8.09 -16.93 10.95
CA ALA A 210 -6.78 -16.30 11.11
C ALA A 210 -6.04 -16.06 9.77
N ASN A 211 -6.27 -16.94 8.79
CA ASN A 211 -5.62 -16.91 7.48
C ASN A 211 -6.32 -16.01 6.46
N ASP A 212 -7.53 -15.52 6.75
CA ASP A 212 -8.24 -14.64 5.83
C ASP A 212 -7.59 -13.25 5.80
N VAL A 213 -7.48 -12.70 4.60
CA VAL A 213 -7.00 -11.33 4.36
C VAL A 213 -8.18 -10.46 3.94
N SER A 214 -8.68 -9.63 4.85
CA SER A 214 -9.78 -8.68 4.61
C SER A 214 -9.39 -7.22 4.69
N VAL A 215 -8.14 -6.95 5.10
CA VAL A 215 -7.51 -5.63 5.11
C VAL A 215 -6.17 -5.77 4.42
N LEU A 216 -5.96 -4.94 3.42
CA LEU A 216 -4.74 -4.81 2.63
C LEU A 216 -3.84 -3.73 3.21
N LYS A 217 -2.59 -3.77 2.77
CA LYS A 217 -1.55 -2.78 2.98
C LYS A 217 -1.31 -2.03 1.68
N CYS A 218 -0.87 -0.77 1.75
CA CYS A 218 -0.38 -0.05 0.58
C CYS A 218 0.71 -0.87 -0.15
N GLY A 219 1.57 -1.52 0.63
CA GLY A 219 2.63 -2.43 0.19
C GLY A 219 2.16 -3.67 -0.57
N ASP A 220 0.88 -4.04 -0.50
CA ASP A 220 0.36 -5.20 -1.26
C ASP A 220 0.26 -4.86 -2.76
N CYS A 221 0.02 -3.57 -3.09
CA CYS A 221 -0.05 -3.05 -4.45
C CYS A 221 1.21 -2.29 -4.86
N HIS A 222 1.80 -1.53 -3.94
CA HIS A 222 2.96 -0.68 -4.18
C HIS A 222 4.24 -1.31 -3.63
N GLY A 223 5.27 -1.45 -4.46
CA GLY A 223 6.51 -2.11 -4.09
C GLY A 223 7.31 -2.55 -5.30
N SER A 224 8.44 -3.18 -5.02
CA SER A 224 9.29 -3.77 -6.05
C SER A 224 8.58 -4.84 -6.85
N ASP A 225 8.86 -4.82 -8.14
CA ASP A 225 8.60 -5.87 -9.13
C ASP A 225 9.48 -7.12 -8.92
N ASP A 226 10.57 -7.00 -8.17
CA ASP A 226 11.46 -8.10 -7.80
C ASP A 226 11.16 -8.56 -6.36
N ALA A 227 10.78 -9.83 -6.21
CA ALA A 227 10.43 -10.43 -4.93
C ALA A 227 11.62 -10.53 -3.96
N ASN A 228 12.85 -10.40 -4.45
CA ASN A 228 14.07 -10.43 -3.63
C ASN A 228 14.53 -9.03 -3.18
N SER A 229 13.89 -7.96 -3.65
CA SER A 229 14.19 -6.61 -3.21
C SER A 229 13.69 -6.35 -1.79
N PRO A 230 14.26 -5.36 -1.07
CA PRO A 230 13.75 -4.92 0.22
C PRO A 230 12.26 -4.64 0.22
N ALA A 231 11.56 -5.24 1.18
CA ALA A 231 10.14 -5.04 1.38
C ALA A 231 9.82 -3.56 1.67
N GLY A 232 8.84 -3.01 0.95
CA GLY A 232 8.40 -1.62 1.06
C GLY A 232 8.26 -0.97 -0.32
N PRO A 233 7.57 0.18 -0.40
CA PRO A 233 7.30 0.87 -1.67
C PRO A 233 8.50 1.67 -2.15
N HIS A 234 9.69 1.09 -2.23
CA HIS A 234 10.92 1.84 -2.56
C HIS A 234 10.97 2.24 -4.04
N SER A 235 10.82 1.25 -4.92
CA SER A 235 10.88 1.44 -6.36
C SER A 235 10.29 0.25 -7.12
N SER A 236 10.05 0.44 -8.41
CA SER A 236 9.57 -0.59 -9.35
C SER A 236 9.91 -0.19 -10.78
N ILE A 237 9.96 -1.17 -11.69
CA ILE A 237 9.93 -0.90 -13.13
C ILE A 237 8.54 -0.46 -13.63
N TYR A 238 7.48 -0.74 -12.85
CA TYR A 238 6.11 -0.37 -13.19
C TYR A 238 5.73 1.00 -12.62
N GLN A 239 5.00 1.78 -13.43
CA GLN A 239 4.56 3.14 -13.08
C GLN A 239 3.82 3.14 -11.74
N TYR A 240 3.97 4.22 -10.96
CA TYR A 240 3.40 4.36 -9.61
C TYR A 240 3.97 3.40 -8.56
N ILE A 241 5.17 2.86 -8.81
CA ILE A 241 5.87 1.93 -7.91
C ILE A 241 4.99 0.70 -7.67
N LEU A 242 4.38 0.15 -8.73
CA LEU A 242 3.49 -0.99 -8.60
C LEU A 242 4.27 -2.30 -8.58
N ARG A 243 3.83 -3.25 -7.76
CA ARG A 243 4.49 -4.56 -7.65
C ARG A 243 4.40 -5.39 -8.93
N GLU A 244 3.36 -5.15 -9.72
CA GLU A 244 3.09 -5.86 -10.97
C GLU A 244 2.47 -4.89 -11.97
N ASN A 245 2.45 -5.30 -13.24
CA ASN A 245 1.92 -4.45 -14.30
C ASN A 245 0.41 -4.19 -14.12
N TYR A 246 0.03 -2.94 -14.35
CA TYR A 246 -1.35 -2.48 -14.41
C TYR A 246 -1.48 -1.42 -15.49
N SER A 247 -2.07 -1.80 -16.62
CA SER A 247 -2.27 -0.86 -17.71
C SER A 247 -3.55 -0.04 -17.53
N ALA A 248 -3.39 1.28 -17.55
CA ALA A 248 -4.50 2.24 -17.63
C ALA A 248 -4.84 2.63 -19.08
N ARG A 249 -4.18 2.03 -20.08
CA ARG A 249 -4.38 2.39 -21.49
C ARG A 249 -5.72 1.89 -22.01
N ASP A 250 -6.40 2.73 -22.76
CA ASP A 250 -7.62 2.39 -23.48
C ASP A 250 -7.30 1.70 -24.82
N ASN A 251 -8.26 0.95 -25.36
CA ASN A 251 -8.10 0.10 -26.55
C ASN A 251 -6.95 -0.93 -26.46
N GLU A 252 -6.53 -1.30 -25.26
CA GLU A 252 -5.55 -2.36 -25.04
C GLU A 252 -6.23 -3.72 -24.87
N THR A 253 -5.70 -4.74 -25.52
CA THR A 253 -6.17 -6.11 -25.36
C THR A 253 -5.90 -6.61 -23.94
N GLU A 254 -6.95 -7.09 -23.28
CA GLU A 254 -6.83 -7.77 -22.00
C GLU A 254 -5.83 -8.93 -22.04
N SER A 255 -4.96 -9.00 -21.04
CA SER A 255 -4.09 -10.15 -20.82
C SER A 255 -3.75 -10.30 -19.35
N ILE A 256 -3.24 -11.48 -18.98
CA ILE A 256 -2.69 -11.75 -17.65
C ILE A 256 -1.64 -10.69 -17.28
N PHE A 257 -0.79 -10.30 -18.24
CA PHE A 257 0.23 -9.28 -18.03
C PHE A 257 -0.36 -7.88 -17.86
N ALA A 258 -1.35 -7.47 -18.67
CA ALA A 258 -1.91 -6.12 -18.63
C ALA A 258 -2.52 -5.76 -17.27
N TYR A 259 -3.11 -6.73 -16.58
CA TYR A 259 -3.78 -6.54 -15.28
C TYR A 259 -3.25 -7.47 -14.19
N SER A 260 -1.96 -7.85 -14.26
CA SER A 260 -1.33 -8.77 -13.30
C SER A 260 -1.57 -8.34 -11.86
N LEU A 261 -1.43 -7.04 -11.57
CA LEU A 261 -1.66 -6.48 -10.24
C LEU A 261 -3.07 -6.80 -9.69
N CYS A 262 -4.12 -6.67 -10.52
CA CYS A 262 -5.49 -6.96 -10.12
C CYS A 262 -5.67 -8.47 -9.90
N TYR A 263 -5.04 -9.29 -10.73
CA TYR A 263 -5.15 -10.75 -10.68
C TYR A 263 -4.45 -11.39 -9.49
N LYS A 264 -3.66 -10.63 -8.73
CA LYS A 264 -3.14 -11.07 -7.42
C LYS A 264 -4.23 -11.36 -6.40
N CYS A 265 -5.34 -10.63 -6.47
CA CYS A 265 -6.45 -10.74 -5.53
C CYS A 265 -7.75 -11.17 -6.20
N HIS A 266 -7.87 -10.96 -7.51
CA HIS A 266 -9.06 -11.27 -8.28
C HIS A 266 -8.86 -12.40 -9.29
N ASN A 267 -9.81 -13.31 -9.35
CA ASN A 267 -9.87 -14.42 -10.28
C ASN A 267 -10.22 -13.89 -11.67
N ARG A 268 -9.24 -13.92 -12.57
CA ARG A 268 -9.41 -13.55 -13.98
C ARG A 268 -10.54 -14.32 -14.66
N ASN A 269 -10.70 -15.61 -14.37
CA ASN A 269 -11.74 -16.42 -15.02
C ASN A 269 -13.13 -15.97 -14.59
N SER A 270 -13.32 -15.65 -13.30
CA SER A 270 -14.58 -15.10 -12.78
C SER A 270 -14.93 -13.76 -13.45
N ILE A 271 -13.95 -12.86 -13.56
CA ILE A 271 -14.10 -11.56 -14.23
C ILE A 271 -14.53 -11.74 -15.70
N LEU A 272 -13.84 -12.61 -16.43
CA LEU A 272 -14.04 -12.79 -17.87
C LEU A 272 -15.22 -13.70 -18.23
N ALA A 273 -15.82 -14.36 -17.24
CA ALA A 273 -17.05 -15.14 -17.36
C ALA A 273 -18.30 -14.32 -17.01
N ASP A 274 -18.18 -13.00 -16.81
CA ASP A 274 -19.28 -12.08 -16.51
C ASP A 274 -20.03 -12.39 -15.20
N GLU A 275 -19.39 -13.09 -14.25
CA GLU A 275 -20.06 -13.59 -13.04
C GLU A 275 -20.60 -12.46 -12.14
N SER A 276 -19.90 -11.33 -12.08
CA SER A 276 -20.24 -10.19 -11.22
C SER A 276 -20.82 -8.99 -11.98
N PHE A 277 -20.86 -9.05 -13.31
CA PHE A 277 -21.36 -7.95 -14.15
C PHE A 277 -21.58 -8.46 -15.57
N LYS A 278 -22.77 -8.27 -16.10
CA LYS A 278 -23.11 -8.71 -17.46
C LYS A 278 -22.24 -7.97 -18.49
N PHE A 279 -21.70 -8.69 -19.47
CA PHE A 279 -20.82 -8.14 -20.52
C PHE A 279 -19.49 -7.56 -20.03
N HIS A 280 -19.02 -7.94 -18.83
CA HIS A 280 -17.73 -7.47 -18.30
C HIS A 280 -16.56 -7.82 -19.24
N SER A 281 -16.51 -9.07 -19.70
CA SER A 281 -15.56 -9.60 -20.66
C SER A 281 -15.57 -8.80 -21.95
N MET A 282 -16.75 -8.40 -22.43
CA MET A 282 -16.89 -7.60 -23.65
C MET A 282 -16.32 -6.19 -23.47
N HIS A 283 -16.56 -5.53 -22.33
CA HIS A 283 -15.98 -4.21 -22.09
C HIS A 283 -14.44 -4.26 -21.97
N ILE A 284 -13.88 -5.29 -21.32
CA ILE A 284 -12.43 -5.36 -21.08
C ILE A 284 -11.66 -5.94 -22.27
N LYS A 285 -12.23 -6.89 -23.03
CA LYS A 285 -11.58 -7.47 -24.23
C LYS A 285 -11.89 -6.69 -25.51
N GLY A 286 -12.97 -5.93 -25.51
CA GLY A 286 -13.51 -5.29 -26.71
C GLY A 286 -14.22 -6.29 -27.62
N LYS A 287 -14.62 -5.82 -28.80
CA LYS A 287 -15.20 -6.63 -29.87
C LYS A 287 -14.09 -7.07 -30.83
N LYS A 288 -14.25 -8.26 -31.42
CA LYS A 288 -13.37 -8.73 -32.51
C LYS A 288 -13.61 -7.92 -33.80
N SER A 289 -13.13 -6.70 -33.86
CA SER A 289 -13.20 -5.84 -35.04
C SER A 289 -12.08 -4.80 -34.99
N SER A 290 -11.39 -4.60 -36.11
CA SER A 290 -10.28 -3.65 -36.26
C SER A 290 -10.71 -2.19 -36.37
N MET A 291 -11.99 -1.88 -36.17
CA MET A 291 -12.47 -0.49 -36.21
C MET A 291 -12.04 0.27 -34.94
N PRO A 292 -11.68 1.57 -35.05
CA PRO A 292 -11.42 2.42 -33.89
C PRO A 292 -12.59 2.38 -32.89
N GLY A 293 -12.30 2.21 -31.60
CA GLY A 293 -13.32 2.11 -30.54
C GLY A 293 -13.91 0.70 -30.33
N ASN A 294 -13.39 -0.33 -31.01
CA ASN A 294 -13.77 -1.72 -30.74
C ASN A 294 -12.76 -2.45 -29.84
N GLY A 295 -11.67 -1.79 -29.43
CA GLY A 295 -10.74 -2.33 -28.45
C GLY A 295 -11.38 -2.43 -27.06
N GLY A 296 -10.78 -3.27 -26.21
CA GLY A 296 -11.16 -3.33 -24.81
C GLY A 296 -10.77 -2.07 -24.06
N THR A 297 -11.49 -1.77 -22.98
CA THR A 297 -11.13 -0.67 -22.09
C THR A 297 -10.43 -1.17 -20.83
N SER A 298 -9.62 -0.32 -20.22
CA SER A 298 -8.94 -0.65 -18.97
C SER A 298 -9.93 -0.80 -17.81
N CYS A 299 -9.59 -1.63 -16.83
CA CYS A 299 -10.25 -1.61 -15.53
C CYS A 299 -10.30 -0.17 -14.96
N HIS A 300 -9.28 0.66 -15.23
CA HIS A 300 -9.21 2.05 -14.79
C HIS A 300 -10.32 2.93 -15.39
N THR A 301 -10.86 2.56 -16.55
CA THR A 301 -11.89 3.35 -17.22
C THR A 301 -13.20 3.36 -16.43
N CYS A 302 -13.51 2.26 -15.75
CA CYS A 302 -14.74 2.10 -14.97
C CYS A 302 -14.50 2.14 -13.47
N HIS A 303 -13.35 1.62 -13.02
CA HIS A 303 -13.03 1.42 -11.62
C HIS A 303 -11.86 2.28 -11.17
N THR A 304 -11.97 2.85 -9.98
CA THR A 304 -10.84 3.46 -9.30
C THR A 304 -10.08 2.42 -8.47
N SER A 305 -8.76 2.47 -8.52
CA SER A 305 -7.89 1.51 -7.82
C SER A 305 -7.85 1.70 -6.30
N HIS A 306 -8.42 2.78 -5.76
CA HIS A 306 -8.42 3.04 -4.31
C HIS A 306 -9.83 3.00 -3.73
N GLY A 307 -10.65 4.01 -4.01
CA GLY A 307 -12.04 4.03 -3.55
C GLY A 307 -12.85 5.13 -4.21
N SER A 308 -14.16 4.88 -4.26
CA SER A 308 -15.14 5.75 -4.88
C SER A 308 -15.99 6.39 -3.79
N THR A 309 -15.98 7.71 -3.76
CA THR A 309 -16.83 8.54 -2.89
C THR A 309 -18.28 8.58 -3.36
N GLU A 310 -18.56 8.08 -4.57
CA GLU A 310 -19.84 8.25 -5.25
C GLU A 310 -20.61 6.94 -5.40
N ASN A 311 -19.94 5.86 -5.81
CA ASN A 311 -20.61 4.62 -6.18
C ASN A 311 -20.02 3.41 -5.48
N ARG A 312 -20.82 2.35 -5.37
CA ARG A 312 -20.36 1.04 -4.93
C ARG A 312 -19.48 0.39 -6.00
N TYR A 313 -18.86 -0.74 -5.64
CA TYR A 313 -18.07 -1.58 -6.57
C TYR A 313 -16.87 -0.88 -7.22
N LEU A 314 -16.30 0.10 -6.53
CA LEU A 314 -15.20 0.94 -6.99
C LEU A 314 -15.52 1.72 -8.27
N ILE A 315 -16.79 1.85 -8.65
CA ILE A 315 -17.15 2.51 -9.90
C ILE A 315 -16.88 4.01 -9.77
N ARG A 316 -16.01 4.52 -10.62
CA ARG A 316 -15.73 5.94 -10.84
C ARG A 316 -15.14 6.07 -12.23
N PHE A 317 -15.93 6.60 -13.16
CA PHE A 317 -15.57 6.61 -14.57
C PHE A 317 -14.39 7.56 -14.85
N ASN A 318 -13.43 7.10 -15.65
CA ASN A 318 -12.37 7.94 -16.17
C ASN A 318 -12.92 8.86 -17.26
N THR A 319 -12.99 10.16 -16.97
CA THR A 319 -13.55 11.17 -17.88
C THR A 319 -12.67 11.48 -19.10
N ASP A 320 -11.43 10.98 -19.13
CA ASP A 320 -10.59 11.07 -20.33
C ASP A 320 -11.08 10.14 -21.44
N ILE A 321 -11.85 9.10 -21.10
CA ILE A 321 -12.37 8.07 -22.02
C ILE A 321 -13.90 8.09 -22.09
N VAL A 322 -14.55 8.32 -20.95
CA VAL A 322 -16.01 8.28 -20.80
C VAL A 322 -16.57 9.68 -20.75
N SER A 323 -17.63 9.94 -21.51
CA SER A 323 -18.37 11.21 -21.48
C SER A 323 -19.82 11.00 -21.02
N ALA A 324 -20.55 12.10 -20.83
CA ALA A 324 -21.96 12.03 -20.50
C ALA A 324 -22.78 11.33 -21.60
N SER A 325 -23.87 10.68 -21.20
CA SER A 325 -24.87 10.11 -22.12
C SER A 325 -25.54 11.20 -22.96
N SER A 326 -26.34 10.77 -23.94
CA SER A 326 -27.22 11.66 -24.71
C SER A 326 -28.21 12.49 -23.87
N SER A 327 -28.50 12.06 -22.63
CA SER A 327 -29.30 12.82 -21.65
C SER A 327 -28.49 13.78 -20.77
N GLY A 328 -27.18 13.93 -21.02
CA GLY A 328 -26.28 14.77 -20.22
C GLY A 328 -25.91 14.18 -18.87
N MET A 329 -26.10 12.87 -18.66
CA MET A 329 -25.83 12.20 -17.40
C MET A 329 -24.54 11.37 -17.47
N LEU A 330 -23.71 11.42 -16.42
CA LEU A 330 -22.57 10.52 -16.22
C LEU A 330 -22.70 9.87 -14.84
N LYS A 331 -23.32 8.68 -14.77
CA LYS A 331 -23.55 7.99 -13.49
C LYS A 331 -23.79 6.49 -13.63
N PHE A 332 -23.56 5.77 -12.54
CA PHE A 332 -24.00 4.40 -12.33
C PHE A 332 -25.18 4.38 -11.35
N LYS A 333 -26.18 3.54 -11.61
CA LYS A 333 -27.32 3.31 -10.72
C LYS A 333 -27.45 1.83 -10.41
N GLU A 334 -27.15 1.45 -9.18
CA GLU A 334 -27.34 0.08 -8.70
C GLU A 334 -28.82 -0.35 -8.75
N LYS A 335 -29.07 -1.61 -9.11
CA LYS A 335 -30.42 -2.21 -9.17
C LYS A 335 -30.53 -3.39 -8.20
N GLY A 336 -30.75 -3.04 -6.94
CA GLY A 336 -30.88 -3.99 -5.84
C GLY A 336 -29.51 -4.32 -5.24
N ALA A 337 -29.41 -4.27 -3.90
CA ALA A 337 -28.15 -4.49 -3.22
C ALA A 337 -27.68 -5.94 -3.38
N GLY A 338 -26.45 -6.14 -3.89
CA GLY A 338 -25.84 -7.47 -3.98
C GLY A 338 -26.41 -8.37 -5.07
N THR A 339 -27.21 -7.83 -5.99
CA THR A 339 -27.73 -8.56 -7.16
C THR A 339 -26.75 -8.55 -8.34
N PHE A 340 -25.69 -7.74 -8.25
CA PHE A 340 -24.73 -7.48 -9.32
C PHE A 340 -25.38 -6.87 -10.58
N ARG A 341 -26.48 -6.14 -10.41
CA ARG A 341 -27.21 -5.47 -11.49
C ARG A 341 -27.14 -3.96 -11.36
N GLY A 342 -27.13 -3.28 -12.50
CA GLY A 342 -27.09 -1.83 -12.51
C GLY A 342 -27.41 -1.21 -13.86
N GLU A 343 -27.56 0.11 -13.87
CA GLU A 343 -27.78 0.91 -15.05
C GLU A 343 -26.66 1.95 -15.19
N CYS A 344 -26.08 2.03 -16.39
CA CYS A 344 -25.12 3.08 -16.72
C CYS A 344 -25.79 4.18 -17.54
N PHE A 345 -25.45 5.41 -17.20
CA PHE A 345 -25.72 6.62 -17.95
C PHE A 345 -24.37 7.22 -18.35
N LEU A 346 -23.91 6.95 -19.57
CA LEU A 346 -22.63 7.42 -20.09
C LEU A 346 -22.53 7.18 -21.60
N THR A 347 -21.59 7.85 -22.26
CA THR A 347 -21.13 7.50 -23.61
C THR A 347 -19.69 6.97 -23.54
N CYS A 348 -19.43 5.81 -24.13
CA CYS A 348 -18.10 5.23 -24.22
C CYS A 348 -17.92 4.54 -25.58
N HIS A 349 -16.81 4.80 -26.26
CA HIS A 349 -16.48 4.22 -27.59
C HIS A 349 -17.62 4.31 -28.62
N GLY A 350 -18.29 5.47 -28.68
CA GLY A 350 -19.41 5.71 -29.59
C GLY A 350 -20.72 5.00 -29.23
N VAL A 351 -20.75 4.29 -28.10
CA VAL A 351 -21.95 3.65 -27.56
C VAL A 351 -22.56 4.56 -26.50
N ASP A 352 -23.81 4.97 -26.70
CA ASP A 352 -24.60 5.67 -25.68
C ASP A 352 -25.29 4.64 -24.76
N HIS A 353 -25.15 4.84 -23.46
CA HIS A 353 -25.78 4.08 -22.38
C HIS A 353 -26.77 5.03 -21.70
N ASN A 354 -28.07 4.91 -21.97
CA ASN A 354 -29.05 5.89 -21.48
C ASN A 354 -30.50 5.36 -21.28
N PRO A 355 -30.80 4.67 -20.17
CA PRO A 355 -29.87 3.80 -19.46
C PRO A 355 -29.67 2.49 -20.23
N LYS A 356 -28.47 1.91 -20.13
CA LYS A 356 -28.28 0.49 -20.42
C LYS A 356 -28.22 -0.30 -19.12
N SER A 357 -28.97 -1.38 -19.07
CA SER A 357 -29.03 -2.29 -17.92
C SER A 357 -28.05 -3.45 -18.07
N TYR A 358 -27.43 -3.80 -16.96
CA TYR A 358 -26.44 -4.86 -16.81
C TYR A 358 -26.89 -5.84 -15.74
#